data_AF-A0A5K1FT97-F1
#
_entry.id   AF-A0A5K1FT97-F1
#
_cell.length_a   1.000
_cell.length_b   1.000
_cell.length_c   1.000
_cell.angle_alpha   90.00
_cell.angle_beta   90.00
_cell.angle_gamma   90.00
#
_symmetry.space_group_name_H-M   'P 1'
#
loop_
_entity.id
_entity.type
_entity.pdbx_description
1 polymer ?
#
loop_
_entity_poly.entity_id
_entity_poly.type
_entity_poly.pdbx_seq_one_letter_code
_entity_poly.pdbx_strand_id
1 'polypeptide(L)' 'GSVSVRFLLNGTSFCFVCTHLASGEKEGDESHRNWGVSQIMSRTRFPAGPSMDLPRTILSH' A
#
# COMPACT_ATOMS: atom_id res chain seq x y z
N GLY A 1 -1.66 -10.18 -5.11
CA GLY A 1 -1.16 -8.87 -5.58
C GLY A 1 -1.65 -7.76 -4.66
N SER A 2 -1.39 -6.49 -4.97
CA SER A 2 -1.80 -5.36 -4.12
C SER A 2 -2.18 -4.12 -4.92
N VAL A 3 -3.05 -3.30 -4.33
CA VAL A 3 -3.38 -1.94 -4.79
C VAL A 3 -3.11 -0.99 -3.62
N SER A 4 -2.53 0.18 -3.89
CA SER A 4 -2.18 1.14 -2.84
C SER A 4 -2.55 2.56 -3.24
N VAL A 5 -3.06 3.34 -2.28
CA VAL A 5 -3.39 4.76 -2.42
C VAL A 5 -2.69 5.57 -1.33
N ARG A 6 -2.12 6.71 -1.70
CA ARG A 6 -1.53 7.70 -0.79
C ARG A 6 -2.17 9.06 -1.03
N PHE A 7 -2.45 9.78 0.05
CA PHE A 7 -2.88 11.18 0.00
C PHE A 7 -2.43 11.94 1.25
N LEU A 8 -2.60 13.26 1.23
CA LEU A 8 -2.34 14.15 2.37
C LEU A 8 -3.68 14.67 2.91
N LEU A 9 -3.86 14.59 4.22
CA LEU A 9 -4.99 15.17 4.93
C LEU A 9 -4.46 16.10 6.03
N ASN A 10 -4.74 17.39 5.91
CA ASN A 10 -4.30 18.44 6.84
C ASN A 10 -2.79 18.40 7.17
N GLY A 11 -1.96 18.08 6.17
CA GLY A 11 -0.50 17.97 6.34
C GLY A 11 -0.01 16.60 6.83
N THR A 12 -0.90 15.68 7.19
CA THR A 12 -0.58 14.29 7.54
C THR A 12 -0.67 13.40 6.31
N SER A 13 0.36 12.58 6.06
CA SER A 13 0.37 11.62 4.96
C SER A 13 -0.28 10.31 5.37
N PHE A 14 -1.27 9.85 4.61
CA PHE A 14 -1.92 8.55 4.77
C PHE A 14 -1.57 7.64 3.59
N CYS A 15 -1.41 6.35 3.88
CA CYS A 15 -1.20 5.32 2.86
C CYS A 15 -2.04 4.09 3.22
N PHE A 16 -2.89 3.67 2.29
CA PHE A 16 -3.70 2.46 2.40
C PHE A 16 -3.19 1.43 1.39
N VAL A 17 -3.00 0.19 1.85
CA VAL A 17 -2.53 -0.91 1.01
C VAL A 17 -3.51 -2.07 1.15
N CYS A 18 -4.22 -2.37 0.07
CA CYS A 18 -5.09 -3.53 -0.02
C CYS A 18 -4.29 -4.68 -0.66
N THR A 19 -4.27 -5.84 -0.02
CA THR A 19 -3.48 -6.99 -0.47
C THR A 19 -4.36 -8.22 -0.65
N HIS A 20 -3.99 -9.04 -1.63
CA HIS A 20 -4.49 -10.39 -1.81
C HIS A 20 -3.26 -11.32 -1.80
N LEU A 21 -3.10 -12.06 -0.71
CA LEU A 21 -1.95 -12.93 -0.46
C LEU A 21 -2.26 -14.39 -0.83
N ALA A 22 -1.24 -15.24 -0.82
CA ALA A 22 -1.41 -16.67 -1.02
C ALA A 22 -2.34 -17.28 0.04
N SER A 23 -3.29 -18.11 -0.40
CA SER A 23 -4.18 -18.92 0.44
C SER A 23 -3.49 -20.20 0.90
N GLY A 24 -3.99 -20.83 1.96
CA GLY A 24 -3.50 -22.12 2.48
C GLY A 24 -3.23 -22.08 3.98
N GLU A 25 -3.42 -23.22 4.64
CA GLU A 25 -3.24 -23.37 6.10
C GLU A 25 -2.21 -24.46 6.44
N LYS A 26 -1.43 -24.91 5.46
CA LYS A 26 -0.37 -25.90 5.72
C LYS A 26 0.81 -25.24 6.39
N GLU A 27 1.57 -26.05 7.13
CA GLU A 27 2.82 -25.61 7.73
C GLU A 27 3.79 -25.11 6.66
N GLY A 28 4.27 -23.87 6.81
CA GLY A 28 5.11 -23.17 5.83
C GLY A 28 4.36 -22.20 4.92
N ASP A 29 3.03 -22.28 4.79
CA ASP A 29 2.23 -21.32 4.00
C ASP A 29 2.28 -19.90 4.61
N GLU A 30 2.49 -19.78 5.92
CA GLU A 30 2.74 -18.51 6.60
C GLU A 30 4.01 -17.84 6.10
N SER A 31 5.06 -18.60 5.77
CA SER A 31 6.30 -18.05 5.21
C SER A 31 6.07 -17.43 3.84
N HIS A 32 5.28 -18.11 2.98
CA HIS A 32 4.87 -17.57 1.68
C HIS A 32 4.04 -16.29 1.81
N ARG A 33 3.11 -16.23 2.77
CA ARG A 33 2.33 -15.00 3.05
C ARG A 33 3.23 -13.86 3.53
N ASN A 34 4.14 -14.13 4.47
CA ASN A 34 5.08 -13.14 5.01
C ASN A 34 6.00 -12.60 3.91
N TRP A 35 6.51 -13.47 3.05
CA TRP A 35 7.29 -13.06 1.89
C TRP A 35 6.48 -12.18 0.93
N GLY A 36 5.21 -12.52 0.68
CA GLY A 36 4.29 -11.72 -0.11
C GLY A 36 4.10 -10.31 0.44
N VAL A 37 3.93 -10.17 1.76
CA VAL A 37 3.84 -8.86 2.45
C VAL A 37 5.13 -8.06 2.25
N SER A 38 6.29 -8.68 2.46
CA SER A 38 7.60 -8.01 2.28
C SER A 38 7.81 -7.49 0.86
N GLN A 39 7.43 -8.29 -0.14
CA GLN A 39 7.49 -7.87 -1.55
C GLN A 39 6.53 -6.72 -1.87
N ILE A 40 5.31 -6.74 -1.31
CA ILE A 40 4.34 -5.66 -1.50
C ILE A 40 4.86 -4.37 -0.87
N MET A 41 5.37 -4.42 0.37
CA MET A 41 5.89 -3.24 1.06
C MET A 41 7.09 -2.63 0.34
N SER A 42 8.03 -3.45 -0.15
CA SER A 42 9.21 -2.96 -0.89
C SER A 42 8.85 -2.31 -2.23
N ARG A 43 7.78 -2.76 -2.90
CA ARG A 43 7.32 -2.22 -4.18
C ARG A 43 6.36 -1.04 -4.02
N THR A 44 5.72 -0.90 -2.87
CA THR A 44 4.78 0.21 -2.57
C THR A 44 5.56 1.50 -2.39
N ARG A 45 5.71 2.25 -3.48
CA ARG A 45 6.47 3.51 -3.52
C ARG A 45 5.60 4.58 -4.16
N PHE A 46 5.61 5.77 -3.58
CA PHE A 46 4.97 6.95 -4.17
C PHE A 46 6.00 8.06 -4.32
N PRO A 47 5.96 8.84 -5.42
CA PRO A 47 6.86 9.96 -5.63
C PRO A 47 6.79 10.96 -4.47
N ALA A 48 7.95 11.52 -4.10
CA ALA A 48 8.05 12.59 -3.09
C ALA A 48 7.89 13.99 -3.72
N GLY A 49 7.16 14.09 -4.85
CA GLY A 49 6.92 15.35 -5.55
C GLY A 49 6.12 16.34 -4.70
N PRO A 50 6.14 17.64 -5.03
CA PRO A 50 5.45 18.65 -4.25
C PRO A 50 3.99 18.24 -4.05
N SER A 51 3.48 18.40 -2.82
CA SER A 51 2.09 18.11 -2.40
C SER A 51 1.00 18.88 -3.16
N MET A 52 1.37 19.54 -4.24
CA MET A 52 0.56 20.41 -5.08
C MET A 52 -0.32 19.58 -6.03
N ASP A 53 0.14 18.42 -6.49
CA ASP A 53 -0.60 17.60 -7.48
C ASP A 53 -1.29 16.37 -6.87
N LEU A 54 -1.14 16.13 -5.56
CA LEU A 54 -1.88 15.08 -4.87
C LEU A 54 -3.25 15.63 -4.45
N PRO A 55 -4.35 14.96 -4.81
CA PRO A 55 -5.67 15.40 -4.40
C PRO A 55 -5.78 15.49 -2.88
N ARG A 56 -6.17 16.68 -2.41
CA ARG A 56 -6.23 17.04 -0.98
C ARG A 56 -7.52 16.59 -0.31
N THR A 57 -8.52 16.23 -1.11
CA THR A 57 -9.82 15.76 -0.67
C THR A 57 -10.20 14.50 -1.44
N ILE A 58 -11.06 13.66 -0.86
CA ILE A 58 -11.57 12.46 -1.53
C ILE A 58 -12.29 12.83 -2.84
N LEU A 59 -12.98 13.98 -2.88
CA LEU A 59 -13.68 14.47 -4.07
C LEU A 59 -12.75 14.91 -5.21
N SER A 60 -11.46 15.12 -4.93
CA SER A 60 -10.49 15.59 -5.93
C SER A 60 -9.68 14.47 -6.58
N HIS A 61 -9.86 13.21 -6.16
CA HIS A 61 -9.26 12.02 -6.77
C HIS A 61 -10.15 11.47 -7.87
#